data_AF-A0A6P8GXT8-F1
#
_entry.id   AF-A0A6P8GXT8-F1
#
_cell.length_a   1.000
_cell.length_b   1.000
_cell.length_c   1.000
_cell.angle_alpha   90.00
_cell.angle_beta   90.00
_cell.angle_gamma   90.00
#
_symmetry.space_group_name_H-M   'P 1'
#
loop_
_entity.id
_entity.type
_entity.pdbx_description
1 polymer ?
#
loop_
_entity_poly.entity_id
_entity_poly.type
_entity_poly.pdbx_seq_one_letter_code
_entity_poly.pdbx_strand_id
1 'polypeptide(L)'
;MSVTLEFTNTFNMTLKGVKLRMEGPGDMGFKNKFYRKIKPGASLTWTELFVPDEPGEGRVEGCLTCRQLSQVCGMVNFNAKP
;
A
#
# COMPACT_ATOMS: atom_id res chain seq x y z
N MET A 1 -4.12 -2.19 -15.12
CA MET A 1 -2.75 -2.23 -14.56
C MET A 1 -2.77 -2.94 -13.22
N SER A 2 -1.60 -3.34 -12.70
CA SER A 2 -1.48 -3.88 -11.35
C SER A 2 -0.42 -3.11 -10.57
N VAL A 3 -0.62 -2.99 -9.26
CA VAL A 3 0.37 -2.45 -8.34
C VAL A 3 0.50 -3.40 -7.16
N THR A 4 1.73 -3.60 -6.70
CA THR A 4 2.04 -4.48 -5.56
C THR A 4 2.68 -3.64 -4.46
N LEU A 5 2.05 -3.66 -3.29
CA LEU A 5 2.61 -3.12 -2.06
C LEU A 5 3.29 -4.25 -1.28
N GLU A 6 4.54 -4.03 -0.92
CA GLU A 6 5.31 -4.92 -0.07
C GLU A 6 5.73 -4.21 1.22
N PHE A 7 5.61 -4.89 2.35
CA PHE A 7 6.11 -4.40 3.62
C PHE A 7 6.71 -5.53 4.43
N THR A 8 7.86 -5.28 5.05
CA THR A 8 8.53 -6.22 5.95
C THR A 8 8.64 -5.58 7.33
N ASN A 9 8.16 -6.28 8.36
CA ASN A 9 8.32 -5.81 9.73
C ASN A 9 9.75 -6.06 10.22
N THR A 10 10.60 -5.04 10.12
CA THR A 10 11.99 -5.07 10.58
C THR A 10 12.15 -4.82 12.08
N PHE A 11 11.05 -4.56 12.80
CA PHE A 11 11.09 -4.32 14.24
C PHE A 11 11.05 -5.62 15.04
N ASN A 12 11.73 -5.64 16.20
CA ASN A 12 11.72 -6.76 17.14
C ASN A 12 10.41 -6.90 17.93
N MET A 13 9.30 -6.31 17.45
CA MET A 13 7.98 -6.38 18.08
C MET A 13 6.89 -6.76 17.09
N THR A 14 5.81 -7.35 17.61
CA THR A 14 4.62 -7.64 16.80
C THR A 14 3.79 -6.37 16.60
N LEU A 15 3.57 -5.96 15.36
CA LEU A 15 2.65 -4.89 15.00
C LEU A 15 1.21 -5.41 15.11
N LYS A 16 0.30 -4.62 15.68
CA LYS A 16 -1.09 -5.03 15.94
C LYS A 16 -2.06 -4.02 15.37
N GLY A 17 -3.19 -4.49 14.85
CA GLY A 17 -4.23 -3.62 14.30
C GLY A 17 -3.72 -2.78 13.13
N VAL A 18 -3.00 -3.42 12.22
CA VAL A 18 -2.33 -2.76 11.11
C VAL A 18 -3.34 -2.50 9.99
N LYS A 19 -3.47 -1.24 9.60
CA LYS A 19 -4.26 -0.79 8.47
C LYS A 19 -3.31 -0.42 7.34
N LEU A 20 -3.52 -1.05 6.19
CA LEU A 20 -2.87 -0.71 4.94
C LEU A 20 -3.88 0.01 4.06
N ARG A 21 -3.42 1.05 3.36
CA ARG A 21 -4.17 1.74 2.32
C ARG A 21 -3.34 1.82 1.05
N MET A 22 -4.02 1.77 -0.09
CA MET A 22 -3.47 2.15 -1.39
C MET A 22 -4.44 3.15 -2.03
N GLU A 23 -3.91 4.25 -2.53
CA GLU A 23 -4.69 5.27 -3.20
C GLU A 23 -3.89 5.95 -4.31
N GLY A 24 -4.58 6.29 -5.40
CA GLY A 24 -4.04 7.06 -6.51
C GLY A 24 -5.12 8.01 -7.02
N PRO A 25 -4.97 9.34 -6.89
CA PRO A 25 -5.96 10.31 -7.37
C PRO A 25 -6.19 10.16 -8.88
N GLY A 26 -7.43 9.93 -9.32
CA GLY A 26 -7.76 9.70 -10.74
C GLY A 26 -7.28 8.36 -11.31
N ASP A 27 -6.71 7.49 -10.46
CA ASP A 27 -6.03 6.28 -10.91
C ASP A 27 -6.67 5.00 -10.34
N MET A 28 -6.73 4.89 -9.00
CA MET A 28 -6.96 3.61 -8.31
C MET A 28 -8.13 3.65 -7.31
N GLY A 29 -8.60 4.85 -6.96
CA GLY A 29 -9.50 5.07 -5.83
C GLY A 29 -8.89 4.63 -4.49
N PHE A 30 -9.63 4.75 -3.39
CA PHE A 30 -9.15 4.32 -2.07
C PHE A 30 -9.39 2.83 -1.84
N LYS A 31 -8.31 2.08 -1.59
CA LYS A 31 -8.34 0.66 -1.19
C LYS A 31 -7.73 0.50 0.19
N ASN A 32 -8.24 -0.41 1.00
CA ASN A 32 -7.65 -0.71 2.30
C ASN A 32 -7.69 -2.20 2.66
N LYS A 33 -6.74 -2.62 3.51
CA LYS A 33 -6.70 -3.94 4.15
C LYS A 33 -6.37 -3.83 5.62
N PHE A 34 -6.93 -4.74 6.40
CA PHE A 34 -6.68 -4.85 7.83
C PHE A 34 -5.95 -6.15 8.16
N TYR A 35 -4.86 -6.04 8.92
CA TYR A 35 -4.10 -7.16 9.44
C TYR A 35 -4.08 -7.10 10.96
N ARG A 36 -4.59 -8.16 11.61
CA ARG A 36 -4.69 -8.18 13.08
C ARG A 36 -3.32 -8.12 13.74
N LYS A 37 -2.33 -8.84 13.20
CA LYS A 37 -0.97 -8.95 13.73
C LYS A 37 0.06 -9.19 12.61
N ILE A 38 1.22 -8.56 12.70
CA ILE A 38 2.40 -8.84 11.86
C ILE A 38 3.58 -9.12 12.80
N LYS A 39 4.14 -10.33 12.75
CA LYS A 39 5.25 -10.75 13.62
C LYS A 39 6.57 -10.08 13.23
N PRO A 40 7.57 -10.01 14.12
CA PRO A 40 8.94 -9.61 13.74
C PRO A 40 9.46 -10.45 12.58
N GLY A 41 10.09 -9.80 11.60
CA GLY A 41 10.65 -10.44 10.40
C GLY A 41 9.63 -10.93 9.38
N ALA A 42 8.32 -10.80 9.63
CA ALA A 42 7.30 -11.21 8.66
C ALA A 42 7.10 -10.14 7.58
N SER A 43 6.88 -10.60 6.35
CA SER A 43 6.54 -9.76 5.21
C SER A 43 5.07 -9.92 4.81
N LEU A 44 4.52 -8.88 4.21
CA LEU A 44 3.22 -8.88 3.55
C LEU A 44 3.38 -8.38 2.13
N THR A 45 2.59 -8.97 1.24
CA THR A 45 2.48 -8.57 -0.15
C THR A 45 1.00 -8.41 -0.47
N TRP A 46 0.66 -7.29 -1.08
CA TRP A 46 -0.71 -6.99 -1.49
C TRP A 46 -0.71 -6.40 -2.90
N THR A 47 -1.19 -7.20 -3.85
CA THR A 47 -1.41 -6.77 -5.22
C THR A 47 -2.87 -6.34 -5.40
N GLU A 48 -3.07 -5.21 -6.06
CA GLU A 48 -4.38 -4.74 -6.52
C GLU A 48 -4.37 -4.49 -8.02
N LEU A 49 -5.52 -4.76 -8.62
CA LEU A 49 -5.80 -4.44 -10.01
C LEU A 49 -6.59 -3.14 -10.06
N PHE A 50 -6.22 -2.28 -11.00
CA PHE A 50 -6.92 -1.02 -11.22
C PHE A 50 -6.87 -0.61 -12.69
N VAL A 51 -7.80 0.25 -13.07
CA VAL A 51 -7.87 0.87 -14.39
C VAL A 51 -7.77 2.38 -14.14
N PRO A 52 -6.71 3.05 -14.60
CA PRO A 52 -6.62 4.51 -14.52
C PRO A 52 -7.81 5.16 -15.20
N ASP A 53 -8.32 6.26 -14.64
CA ASP A 53 -9.47 6.96 -15.22
C ASP A 53 -9.07 7.68 -16.53
N GLU A 54 -7.82 8.17 -16.61
CA GLU A 54 -7.26 8.86 -17.77
C GLU A 54 -5.85 8.32 -18.13
N PRO A 55 -5.46 8.38 -19.43
CA PRO A 55 -4.09 8.09 -19.84
C PRO A 55 -3.12 9.20 -19.41
N GLY A 56 -1.84 8.86 -19.19
CA GLY A 56 -0.80 9.81 -18.78
C GLY A 56 -0.10 9.45 -17.47
N GLU A 57 0.61 10.42 -16.90
CA GLU A 57 1.36 10.24 -15.66
C GLU A 57 0.41 10.16 -14.46
N GLY A 58 0.50 9.04 -13.73
CA GLY A 58 -0.25 8.79 -12.52
C GLY A 58 0.66 8.40 -11.36
N ARG A 59 0.10 8.36 -10.15
CA ARG A 59 0.85 8.01 -8.94
C ARG A 59 -0.01 7.25 -7.96
N VAL A 60 0.52 6.14 -7.47
CA VAL A 60 -0.07 5.38 -6.35
C VAL A 60 0.76 5.59 -5.09
N GLU A 61 0.09 5.92 -3.99
CA GLU A 61 0.62 5.91 -2.63
C GLU A 61 0.10 4.68 -1.88
N GLY A 62 1.01 3.96 -1.24
CA GLY A 62 0.69 2.91 -0.29
C GLY A 62 1.14 3.31 1.12
N CYS A 63 0.25 3.25 2.11
CA CYS A 63 0.61 3.56 3.49
C CYS A 63 0.15 2.48 4.47
N LEU A 64 0.97 2.26 5.50
CA LEU A 64 0.71 1.42 6.65
C LEU A 64 0.60 2.30 7.90
N THR A 65 -0.42 2.04 8.72
CA THR A 65 -0.62 2.69 10.02
C THR A 65 -1.12 1.68 11.06
N CYS A 66 -0.57 1.75 12.26
CA CYS A 66 -0.98 1.02 13.45
C CYS A 66 -0.66 1.84 14.69
N ARG A 67 -0.94 1.32 15.90
CA ARG A 67 -0.64 2.05 17.15
C ARG A 67 0.86 2.25 17.38
N GLN A 68 1.69 1.31 16.93
CA GLN A 68 3.13 1.30 17.16
C GLN A 68 3.92 2.04 16.08
N LEU A 69 3.36 2.10 14.87
CA LEU A 69 3.97 2.73 13.70
C LEU A 69 2.90 3.51 12.97
N SER A 70 3.16 4.79 12.76
CA SER A 70 2.34 5.66 11.92
C SER A 70 3.17 6.17 10.75
N GLN A 71 2.50 6.55 9.66
CA GLN A 71 3.13 7.24 8.52
C GLN A 71 4.21 6.43 7.78
N VAL A 72 4.11 5.09 7.76
CA VAL A 72 4.99 4.27 6.90
C VAL A 72 4.38 4.24 5.50
N CYS A 73 4.91 5.06 4.59
CA CYS A 73 4.35 5.25 3.25
C CYS A 73 5.40 5.03 2.17
N GLY A 74 4.95 4.58 1.00
CA GLY A 74 5.73 4.48 -0.22
C GLY A 74 4.90 4.94 -1.42
N MET A 75 5.58 5.40 -2.46
CA MET A 75 4.93 5.90 -3.68
C MET A 75 5.59 5.32 -4.91
N VAL A 76 4.80 5.17 -5.96
CA VAL A 76 5.29 4.80 -7.29
C VAL A 76 4.57 5.62 -8.34
N ASN A 77 5.34 6.19 -9.26
CA ASN A 77 4.82 6.85 -10.45
C ASN A 77 4.67 5.81 -11.56
N PHE A 78 3.66 6.00 -12.40
CA PHE A 78 3.46 5.20 -13.59
C PHE A 78 3.00 6.09 -14.74
N ASN A 79 3.04 5.58 -15.96
CA ASN A 79 2.50 6.25 -17.13
C ASN A 79 1.51 5.31 -17.82
N ALA A 80 0.22 5.64 -17.73
CA ALA A 80 -0.85 4.91 -18.38
C ALA A 80 -0.83 5.19 -19.88
N LYS A 81 -0.78 4.12 -20.66
CA LYS A 81 -0.91 4.23 -22.12
C LYS A 81 -2.40 4.29 -22.49
N PRO A 82 -2.75 4.99 -23.58
CA PRO A 82 -4.09 4.94 -24.18
C PRO A 82 -4.53 3.51 -24.51
#